data_AF-A0A9W6TW30-F1
#
_entry.id   AF-A0A9W6TW30-F1
#
_cell.length_a   1.000
_cell.length_b   1.000
_cell.length_c   1.000
_cell.angle_alpha   90.00
_cell.angle_beta   90.00
_cell.angle_gamma   90.00
#
_symmetry.space_group_name_H-M   'P 1'
#
loop_
_entity.id
_entity.type
_entity.pdbx_description
1 polymer ?
#
loop_
_entity_poly.entity_id
_entity_poly.type
_entity_poly.pdbx_seq_one_letter_code
_entity_poly.pdbx_strand_id
1 'polypeptide(L)'
;MIGKPAPRASSSRTSDVQSLASMGTVRTVDRERLRDKARQMQMKENLRLAMCARLQQKLRKSPKVAEEMASEVLRILKQRGLPAADVSDSALADIVNELTARRQEQLSLAAHTARRPSPHNQEQVEPTPPANLRLSQERSSGRRSSKSKERFNNNSVRHAKVGSRGRGVSTGGTTSRTIADDDRYLTEAQLQQKSVGFSLPPRVSPKKERDNGIWEEIVKFSSVEEQLEAQRAKERKLRERCEYTSKLEAQVSHKRNATQQECEHSAEFHRQTVEKIRQADEEERRKEQERLEREHQLIAIQTQQRLAKHAQMERERAIRKAQEQQAAEMLERQRKDDLAREKARKDAEKRRVEQVLMENEAQLEQKRQHQARERELEIKLAEEYIAMEKRKDEARKKQIEMMAANIKKKMKIFDDTAKATTDAKAREEDERVQRYQQEYTRKQIEDDRKRRADTEARSLAQQEYLRVQMQEKKEREEALKRDLNKQADLWRQERIEAERREKLAKQQRAIRNRSQQDVLLQQMREREQRSLQADQTCLEVQLNARLLQKIHQQAGAAQSQADDVVSETQNRSREVSCLELYGYARC
;
A
#
# COMPACT_ATOMS: atom_id res chain seq x y z
N MET A 1 -78.33 40.87 -64.73
CA MET A 1 -79.62 40.16 -64.59
C MET A 1 -79.30 38.67 -64.67
N ILE A 2 -79.48 37.91 -63.59
CA ILE A 2 -80.68 37.07 -63.29
C ILE A 2 -80.84 35.96 -64.35
N GLY A 3 -80.79 34.66 -64.03
CA GLY A 3 -80.65 34.06 -62.69
C GLY A 3 -80.46 32.53 -62.72
N LYS A 4 -80.37 31.92 -61.53
CA LYS A 4 -80.40 30.46 -61.33
C LYS A 4 -81.83 29.92 -61.55
N PRO A 5 -82.02 28.62 -61.79
CA PRO A 5 -82.31 27.76 -60.64
C PRO A 5 -81.66 26.35 -60.68
N ALA A 6 -81.45 25.80 -59.48
CA ALA A 6 -81.45 24.35 -59.19
C ALA A 6 -82.82 24.03 -58.53
N PRO A 7 -83.28 22.76 -58.30
CA PRO A 7 -82.57 21.81 -57.40
C PRO A 7 -82.88 20.28 -57.59
N ARG A 8 -82.40 19.49 -56.61
CA ARG A 8 -82.71 18.08 -56.22
C ARG A 8 -81.79 16.97 -56.75
N ALA A 9 -81.51 15.89 -56.01
CA ALA A 9 -81.47 15.64 -54.56
C ALA A 9 -80.88 14.23 -54.29
N SER A 10 -80.39 13.97 -53.06
CA SER A 10 -79.83 12.69 -52.58
C SER A 10 -78.49 12.27 -53.25
N SER A 11 -77.61 11.49 -52.61
CA SER A 11 -77.71 10.80 -51.31
C SER A 11 -76.40 10.89 -50.52
N SER A 12 -76.52 10.96 -49.19
CA SER A 12 -75.41 10.95 -48.24
C SER A 12 -74.86 9.53 -48.02
N ARG A 13 -73.54 9.35 -48.13
CA ARG A 13 -72.84 8.33 -47.36
C ARG A 13 -71.41 8.75 -47.06
N THR A 14 -71.19 9.12 -45.80
CA THR A 14 -69.87 9.18 -45.17
C THR A 14 -69.26 7.78 -45.18
N SER A 15 -68.11 7.61 -45.81
CA SER A 15 -67.32 6.38 -45.75
C SER A 15 -65.97 6.66 -45.10
N ASP A 16 -65.89 6.40 -43.80
CA ASP A 16 -64.62 6.17 -43.12
C ASP A 16 -63.90 4.99 -43.78
N VAL A 17 -62.72 5.25 -44.34
CA VAL A 17 -61.66 4.25 -44.46
C VAL A 17 -60.35 4.88 -43.97
N GLN A 18 -60.34 5.28 -42.70
CA GLN A 18 -59.11 5.36 -41.94
C GLN A 18 -58.60 3.93 -41.66
N SER A 19 -57.92 3.30 -42.63
CA SER A 19 -57.08 2.14 -42.32
C SER A 19 -56.12 1.82 -43.47
N LEU A 20 -54.89 2.35 -43.40
CA LEU A 20 -53.64 1.78 -43.95
C LEU A 20 -52.45 2.72 -43.62
N ALA A 21 -52.31 3.06 -42.34
CA ALA A 21 -51.21 3.88 -41.82
C ALA A 21 -50.72 3.37 -40.46
N SER A 22 -50.50 2.05 -40.35
CA SER A 22 -49.87 1.45 -39.18
C SER A 22 -49.01 0.24 -39.56
N MET A 23 -47.69 0.43 -39.43
CA MET A 23 -46.60 -0.54 -39.21
C MET A 23 -45.32 0.01 -39.86
N GLY A 24 -44.76 1.07 -39.27
CA GLY A 24 -43.60 1.77 -39.84
C GLY A 24 -42.92 2.81 -38.95
N THR A 25 -43.19 2.82 -37.63
CA THR A 25 -42.60 3.78 -36.69
C THR A 25 -41.15 3.42 -36.30
N VAL A 26 -40.28 3.35 -37.30
CA VAL A 26 -38.86 3.61 -37.07
C VAL A 26 -38.74 5.07 -36.65
N ARG A 27 -38.16 5.32 -35.47
CA ARG A 27 -37.93 6.67 -34.95
C ARG A 27 -36.85 7.38 -35.78
N THR A 28 -37.24 7.90 -36.96
CA THR A 28 -36.44 8.89 -37.67
C THR A 28 -36.38 10.15 -36.82
N VAL A 29 -35.24 10.38 -36.19
CA VAL A 29 -35.04 11.59 -35.39
C VAL A 29 -35.01 12.78 -36.34
N ASP A 30 -35.99 13.68 -36.25
CA ASP A 30 -36.06 14.89 -37.07
C ASP A 30 -34.71 15.59 -37.10
N ARG A 31 -34.05 15.53 -38.27
CA ARG A 31 -32.68 16.05 -38.46
C ARG A 31 -32.63 17.57 -38.26
N GLU A 32 -33.75 18.24 -38.47
CA GLU A 32 -33.97 19.65 -38.20
C GLU A 32 -34.12 19.92 -36.69
N ARG A 33 -34.98 19.17 -35.96
CA ARG A 33 -35.08 19.27 -34.49
C ARG A 33 -33.75 18.97 -33.79
N LEU A 34 -32.92 18.07 -34.33
CA LEU A 34 -31.55 17.83 -33.84
C LEU A 34 -30.63 19.05 -34.06
N ARG A 35 -30.69 19.68 -35.24
CA ARG A 35 -29.93 20.92 -35.53
C ARG A 35 -30.38 22.06 -34.62
N ASP A 36 -31.68 22.22 -34.39
CA ASP A 36 -32.21 23.25 -33.50
C ASP A 36 -31.83 23.01 -32.04
N LYS A 37 -31.91 21.76 -31.58
CA LYS A 37 -31.42 21.38 -30.25
C LYS A 37 -29.91 21.64 -30.11
N ALA A 38 -29.11 21.38 -31.14
CA ALA A 38 -27.68 21.70 -31.15
C ALA A 38 -27.43 23.21 -31.09
N ARG A 39 -28.12 24.01 -31.91
CA ARG A 39 -28.06 25.49 -31.89
C ARG A 39 -28.45 26.05 -30.51
N GLN A 40 -29.53 25.55 -29.91
CA GLN A 40 -29.96 25.93 -28.57
C GLN A 40 -28.97 25.53 -27.46
N MET A 41 -28.30 24.39 -27.58
CA MET A 41 -27.25 23.98 -26.64
C MET A 41 -26.03 24.89 -26.74
N GLN A 42 -25.56 25.19 -27.95
CA GLN A 42 -24.45 26.15 -28.18
C GLN A 42 -24.79 27.55 -27.65
N MET A 43 -26.02 28.05 -27.87
CA MET A 43 -26.44 29.35 -27.31
C MET A 43 -26.45 29.36 -25.78
N LYS A 44 -26.92 28.27 -25.13
CA LYS A 44 -26.88 28.13 -23.67
C LYS A 44 -25.46 28.06 -23.12
N GLU A 45 -24.57 27.38 -23.83
CA GLU A 45 -23.16 27.26 -23.45
C GLU A 45 -22.41 28.58 -23.61
N ASN A 46 -22.62 29.30 -24.73
CA ASN A 46 -22.09 30.64 -24.92
C ASN A 46 -22.57 31.62 -23.84
N LEU A 47 -23.86 31.55 -23.47
CA LEU A 47 -24.41 32.36 -22.37
C LEU A 47 -23.80 32.00 -21.01
N ARG A 48 -23.55 30.70 -20.75
CA ARG A 48 -22.84 30.21 -19.56
C ARG A 48 -21.42 30.76 -19.52
N LEU A 49 -20.68 30.68 -20.62
CA LEU A 49 -19.30 31.18 -20.73
C LEU A 49 -19.21 32.71 -20.57
N ALA A 50 -20.14 33.46 -21.18
CA ALA A 50 -20.24 34.90 -20.99
C ALA A 50 -20.50 35.28 -19.52
N MET A 51 -21.39 34.54 -18.84
CA MET A 51 -21.65 34.73 -17.41
C MET A 51 -20.42 34.35 -16.56
N CYS A 52 -19.72 33.25 -16.86
CA CYS A 52 -18.46 32.89 -16.22
C CYS A 52 -17.41 34.01 -16.32
N ALA A 53 -17.22 34.57 -17.52
CA ALA A 53 -16.27 35.65 -17.75
C ALA A 53 -16.65 36.91 -16.96
N ARG A 54 -17.94 37.27 -16.94
CA ARG A 54 -18.46 38.42 -16.17
C ARG A 54 -18.26 38.24 -14.66
N LEU A 55 -18.51 37.05 -14.12
CA LEU A 55 -18.26 36.70 -12.71
C LEU A 55 -16.77 36.76 -12.33
N GLN A 56 -15.87 36.36 -13.23
CA GLN A 56 -14.42 36.45 -13.02
C GLN A 56 -13.93 37.91 -13.07
N GLN A 57 -14.36 38.69 -14.06
CA GLN A 57 -13.91 40.07 -14.25
C GLN A 57 -14.50 41.05 -13.22
N LYS A 58 -15.80 41.01 -12.98
CA LYS A 58 -16.51 41.99 -12.14
C LYS A 58 -16.51 41.63 -10.66
N LEU A 59 -16.67 40.34 -10.34
CA LEU A 59 -16.79 39.86 -8.95
C LEU A 59 -15.56 39.09 -8.45
N ARG A 60 -14.48 39.06 -9.25
CA ARG A 60 -13.17 38.45 -8.91
C ARG A 60 -13.25 37.00 -8.40
N LYS A 61 -14.24 36.24 -8.89
CA LYS A 61 -14.45 34.84 -8.49
C LYS A 61 -13.45 33.95 -9.24
N SER A 62 -12.92 32.92 -8.57
CA SER A 62 -11.99 31.99 -9.21
C SER A 62 -12.69 31.20 -10.35
N PRO A 63 -11.97 30.74 -11.39
CA PRO A 63 -12.61 30.15 -12.57
C PRO A 63 -13.56 28.98 -12.25
N LYS A 64 -13.17 28.08 -11.33
CA LYS A 64 -14.00 26.95 -10.90
C LYS A 64 -15.29 27.41 -10.20
N VAL A 65 -15.19 28.38 -9.29
CA VAL A 65 -16.36 28.94 -8.59
C VAL A 65 -17.25 29.73 -9.55
N ALA A 66 -16.67 30.42 -10.52
CA ALA A 66 -17.42 31.12 -11.55
C ALA A 66 -18.23 30.17 -12.45
N GLU A 67 -17.72 28.98 -12.77
CA GLU A 67 -18.45 27.98 -13.57
C GLU A 67 -19.63 27.34 -12.82
N GLU A 68 -19.43 26.97 -11.55
CA GLU A 68 -20.50 26.50 -10.67
C GLU A 68 -21.58 27.58 -10.52
N MET A 69 -21.19 28.82 -10.20
CA MET A 69 -22.13 29.91 -9.98
C MET A 69 -22.81 30.39 -11.27
N ALA A 70 -22.15 30.41 -12.43
CA ALA A 70 -22.77 30.85 -13.68
C ALA A 70 -24.00 30.01 -14.04
N SER A 71 -23.91 28.69 -13.83
CA SER A 71 -25.00 27.75 -14.07
C SER A 71 -26.19 28.04 -13.14
N GLU A 72 -25.91 28.36 -11.88
CA GLU A 72 -26.91 28.61 -10.83
C GLU A 72 -27.52 30.02 -10.91
N VAL A 73 -26.72 31.03 -11.27
CA VAL A 73 -27.17 32.40 -11.58
C VAL A 73 -28.13 32.38 -12.77
N LEU A 74 -27.79 31.68 -13.86
CA LEU A 74 -28.70 31.54 -15.01
C LEU A 74 -29.98 30.78 -14.66
N ARG A 75 -29.92 29.82 -13.72
CA ARG A 75 -31.11 29.14 -13.17
C ARG A 75 -32.01 30.11 -12.40
N ILE A 76 -31.44 30.96 -11.54
CA ILE A 76 -32.18 31.97 -10.77
C ILE A 76 -32.77 33.05 -11.68
N LEU A 77 -32.01 33.55 -12.65
CA LEU A 77 -32.50 34.55 -13.61
C LEU A 77 -33.69 34.02 -14.42
N LYS A 78 -33.60 32.76 -14.89
CA LYS A 78 -34.72 32.07 -15.55
C LYS A 78 -35.94 31.92 -14.62
N GLN A 79 -35.74 31.67 -13.33
CA GLN A 79 -36.83 31.60 -12.34
C GLN A 79 -37.43 32.98 -12.00
N ARG A 80 -36.64 34.05 -12.05
CA ARG A 80 -37.09 35.44 -11.86
C ARG A 80 -37.65 36.07 -13.14
N GLY A 81 -37.69 35.34 -14.26
CA GLY A 81 -38.15 35.84 -15.56
C GLY A 81 -37.25 36.90 -16.21
N LEU A 82 -36.04 37.11 -15.67
CA LEU A 82 -35.13 38.16 -16.12
C LEU A 82 -34.24 37.67 -17.29
N PRO A 83 -34.19 38.39 -18.43
CA PRO A 83 -33.26 38.09 -19.50
C PRO A 83 -31.82 38.26 -19.03
N ALA A 84 -30.97 37.26 -19.27
CA ALA A 84 -29.59 37.23 -18.77
C ALA A 84 -28.66 38.29 -19.39
N ALA A 85 -29.10 38.97 -20.46
CA ALA A 85 -28.38 40.08 -21.08
C ALA A 85 -28.51 41.38 -20.26
N ASP A 86 -29.69 41.65 -19.69
CA ASP A 86 -30.08 42.97 -19.14
C ASP A 86 -29.85 43.09 -17.62
N VAL A 87 -29.28 42.04 -17.00
CA VAL A 87 -28.91 42.05 -15.58
C VAL A 87 -27.78 43.05 -15.36
N SER A 88 -27.98 44.02 -14.46
CA SER A 88 -26.93 44.98 -14.08
C SER A 88 -25.80 44.31 -13.28
N ASP A 89 -24.61 44.92 -13.25
CA ASP A 89 -23.49 44.40 -12.45
C ASP A 89 -23.81 44.37 -10.94
N SER A 90 -24.68 45.27 -10.45
CA SER A 90 -25.17 45.27 -9.06
C SER A 90 -26.13 44.12 -8.79
N ALA A 91 -27.17 43.93 -9.61
CA ALA A 91 -28.11 42.82 -9.43
C ALA A 91 -27.43 41.45 -9.56
N LEU A 92 -26.39 41.35 -10.40
CA LEU A 92 -25.54 40.17 -10.49
C LEU A 92 -24.72 39.95 -9.21
N ALA A 93 -24.18 41.01 -8.60
CA ALA A 93 -23.49 40.93 -7.31
C ALA A 93 -24.42 40.44 -6.20
N ASP A 94 -25.65 40.95 -6.13
CA ASP A 94 -26.63 40.60 -5.11
C ASP A 94 -27.03 39.12 -5.19
N ILE A 95 -27.35 38.61 -6.39
CA ILE A 95 -27.65 37.18 -6.62
C ILE A 95 -26.46 36.29 -6.21
N VAL A 96 -25.23 36.73 -6.50
CA VAL A 96 -24.02 35.99 -6.16
C VAL A 96 -23.71 36.01 -4.67
N ASN A 97 -24.00 37.12 -3.99
CA ASN A 97 -23.86 37.24 -2.54
C ASN A 97 -24.92 36.38 -1.83
N GLU A 98 -26.17 36.39 -2.32
CA GLU A 98 -27.25 35.51 -1.86
C GLU A 98 -26.88 34.02 -1.99
N LEU A 99 -26.35 33.61 -3.15
CA LEU A 99 -25.85 32.25 -3.37
C LEU A 99 -24.66 31.90 -2.46
N THR A 100 -23.73 32.83 -2.25
CA THR A 100 -22.57 32.61 -1.38
C THR A 100 -23.01 32.44 0.08
N ALA A 101 -23.94 33.28 0.55
CA ALA A 101 -24.52 33.19 1.89
C ALA A 101 -25.26 31.88 2.10
N ARG A 102 -26.17 31.49 1.19
CA ARG A 102 -26.90 30.21 1.25
C ARG A 102 -25.95 29.00 1.28
N ARG A 103 -24.86 29.02 0.49
CA ARG A 103 -23.85 27.93 0.49
C ARG A 103 -23.07 27.88 1.81
N GLN A 104 -22.77 29.03 2.40
CA GLN A 104 -22.10 29.13 3.70
C GLN A 104 -23.01 28.68 4.86
N GLU A 105 -24.30 29.00 4.80
CA GLU A 105 -25.33 28.54 5.73
C GLU A 105 -25.49 27.01 5.67
N GLN A 106 -25.62 26.43 4.48
CA GLN A 106 -25.65 24.96 4.30
C GLN A 106 -24.39 24.28 4.86
N LEU A 107 -23.21 24.86 4.65
CA LEU A 107 -21.96 24.36 5.23
C LEU A 107 -21.94 24.45 6.77
N SER A 108 -22.50 25.51 7.36
CA SER A 108 -22.65 25.59 8.82
C SER A 108 -23.63 24.55 9.37
N LEU A 109 -24.79 24.36 8.72
CA LEU A 109 -25.78 23.35 9.12
C LEU A 109 -25.18 21.93 9.06
N ALA A 110 -24.43 21.62 8.00
CA ALA A 110 -23.71 20.34 7.88
C ALA A 110 -22.58 20.18 8.92
N ALA A 111 -21.92 21.28 9.33
CA ALA A 111 -20.91 21.24 10.39
C ALA A 111 -21.53 21.03 11.78
N HIS A 112 -22.76 21.52 12.01
CA HIS A 112 -23.49 21.31 13.27
C HIS A 112 -24.05 19.89 13.40
N THR A 113 -24.57 19.29 12.32
CA THR A 113 -25.02 17.89 12.35
C THR A 113 -23.87 16.90 12.57
N ALA A 114 -22.66 17.20 12.10
CA ALA A 114 -21.45 16.41 12.32
C ALA A 114 -20.86 16.50 13.74
N ARG A 115 -21.41 17.33 14.64
CA ARG A 115 -20.85 17.62 15.98
C ARG A 115 -21.74 17.24 17.17
N ARG A 116 -22.77 16.41 16.98
CA ARG A 116 -23.61 15.91 18.08
C ARG A 116 -23.10 14.54 18.58
N PRO A 117 -22.40 14.46 19.74
CA PRO A 117 -22.19 13.18 20.40
C PRO A 117 -23.53 12.71 21.00
N SER A 118 -24.04 11.57 20.53
CA SER A 118 -25.22 10.94 21.12
C SER A 118 -24.79 10.02 22.27
N PRO A 119 -25.35 10.15 23.48
CA PRO A 119 -25.18 9.16 24.53
C PRO A 119 -26.25 8.06 24.45
N HIS A 120 -25.86 6.89 24.96
CA HIS A 120 -26.71 5.76 25.39
C HIS A 120 -27.27 4.76 24.36
N ASN A 121 -27.64 3.59 24.90
CA ASN A 121 -27.55 2.25 24.31
C ASN A 121 -28.90 1.49 24.34
N GLN A 122 -28.91 0.27 23.78
CA GLN A 122 -29.99 -0.75 23.77
C GLN A 122 -31.13 -0.46 22.77
N GLU A 123 -31.64 -1.40 21.96
CA GLU A 123 -31.60 -2.89 22.05
C GLU A 123 -31.58 -3.63 20.68
N GLN A 124 -30.92 -4.80 20.67
CA GLN A 124 -31.07 -6.05 19.86
C GLN A 124 -31.37 -6.11 18.32
N VAL A 125 -30.85 -7.23 17.76
CA VAL A 125 -31.18 -8.00 16.53
C VAL A 125 -30.35 -7.76 15.24
N GLU A 126 -29.46 -8.71 14.96
CA GLU A 126 -28.86 -9.07 13.66
C GLU A 126 -29.65 -10.28 13.05
N PRO A 127 -29.41 -10.77 11.80
CA PRO A 127 -28.30 -10.48 10.87
C PRO A 127 -28.65 -10.23 9.38
N THR A 128 -27.78 -9.50 8.66
CA THR A 128 -27.13 -9.88 7.36
C THR A 128 -26.73 -8.66 6.48
N PRO A 129 -25.44 -8.56 6.08
CA PRO A 129 -24.96 -7.66 5.01
C PRO A 129 -24.32 -8.51 3.85
N PRO A 130 -23.52 -7.99 2.86
CA PRO A 130 -23.14 -6.60 2.54
C PRO A 130 -23.10 -6.18 1.03
N ALA A 131 -23.15 -4.86 0.80
CA ALA A 131 -22.44 -4.09 -0.26
C ALA A 131 -22.83 -4.28 -1.77
N ASN A 132 -22.72 -3.28 -2.67
CA ASN A 132 -21.91 -2.06 -2.68
C ASN A 132 -22.61 -0.84 -3.33
N LEU A 133 -22.46 0.34 -2.72
CA LEU A 133 -22.24 1.60 -3.44
C LEU A 133 -21.18 2.40 -2.66
N ARG A 134 -20.04 2.71 -3.29
CA ARG A 134 -18.92 3.40 -2.63
C ARG A 134 -18.24 4.38 -3.60
N LEU A 135 -18.51 5.67 -3.42
CA LEU A 135 -17.69 6.78 -3.91
C LEU A 135 -17.42 7.67 -2.70
N SER A 136 -16.16 7.70 -2.24
CA SER A 136 -15.26 8.82 -2.48
C SER A 136 -15.50 9.97 -1.52
N GLN A 137 -14.90 9.86 -0.34
CA GLN A 137 -14.79 10.96 0.63
C GLN A 137 -13.35 11.50 0.60
N GLU A 138 -13.16 12.65 -0.04
CA GLU A 138 -11.91 13.42 0.05
C GLU A 138 -11.71 13.91 1.49
N ARG A 139 -10.49 13.78 2.00
CA ARG A 139 -10.09 14.38 3.29
C ARG A 139 -9.38 15.69 3.04
N SER A 140 -10.08 16.80 3.26
CA SER A 140 -9.47 18.13 3.34
C SER A 140 -8.64 18.27 4.61
N SER A 141 -7.34 18.56 4.46
CA SER A 141 -6.45 18.85 5.59
C SER A 141 -6.45 20.35 5.90
N GLY A 142 -6.68 20.69 7.17
CA GLY A 142 -6.76 22.09 7.62
C GLY A 142 -5.39 22.76 7.65
N ARG A 143 -5.15 23.71 6.73
CA ARG A 143 -3.91 24.49 6.66
C ARG A 143 -4.04 25.75 7.53
N ARG A 144 -3.54 25.71 8.78
CA ARG A 144 -3.34 26.94 9.57
C ARG A 144 -2.06 27.65 9.10
N SER A 145 -2.20 28.95 8.86
CA SER A 145 -1.13 29.86 8.43
C SER A 145 -0.26 30.29 9.62
N SER A 146 1.06 30.29 9.43
CA SER A 146 2.01 31.00 10.29
C SER A 146 2.82 31.99 9.44
N LYS A 147 2.86 33.25 9.88
CA LYS A 147 3.61 34.33 9.21
C LYS A 147 5.10 34.18 9.51
N SER A 148 5.94 34.52 8.52
CA SER A 148 7.39 34.72 8.67
C SER A 148 7.72 36.17 9.00
N LYS A 149 9.03 36.45 9.21
CA LYS A 149 9.68 37.69 9.68
C LYS A 149 9.56 37.91 11.22
N GLU A 150 10.62 38.28 11.96
CA GLU A 150 11.94 38.83 11.57
C GLU A 150 13.14 38.15 12.26
N ARG A 151 14.35 38.40 11.74
CA ARG A 151 15.64 38.14 12.41
C ARG A 151 16.10 39.43 13.09
N PHE A 152 16.71 39.33 14.27
CA PHE A 152 17.82 40.23 14.64
C PHE A 152 18.91 39.47 15.39
N ASN A 153 20.16 39.68 14.97
CA ASN A 153 21.37 39.29 15.71
C ASN A 153 21.65 40.32 16.80
N ASN A 154 22.37 39.93 17.85
CA ASN A 154 23.47 40.75 18.36
C ASN A 154 24.51 39.92 19.13
N ASN A 155 25.78 40.31 18.97
CA ASN A 155 26.96 39.71 19.63
C ASN A 155 27.31 40.45 20.92
N SER A 156 27.81 39.72 21.91
CA SER A 156 28.90 40.14 22.82
C SER A 156 29.43 38.89 23.52
N VAL A 157 30.57 38.32 23.12
CA VAL A 157 31.92 38.73 23.54
C VAL A 157 32.06 38.92 25.06
N ARG A 158 32.75 37.97 25.71
CA ARG A 158 33.91 38.21 26.59
C ARG A 158 34.70 36.91 26.84
N HIS A 159 36.02 37.02 26.85
CA HIS A 159 36.97 35.94 27.23
C HIS A 159 36.86 35.65 28.75
N ALA A 160 37.24 34.49 29.28
CA ALA A 160 38.61 34.03 29.57
C ALA A 160 38.54 32.70 30.38
N LYS A 161 39.57 31.87 30.66
CA LYS A 161 40.96 31.61 30.18
C LYS A 161 41.46 30.36 30.98
N VAL A 162 42.54 29.67 30.56
CA VAL A 162 43.13 28.45 31.20
C VAL A 162 42.28 27.19 30.93
N GLY A 163 42.75 26.02 30.47
CA GLY A 163 44.03 25.30 30.66
C GLY A 163 43.74 24.07 31.56
N SER A 164 44.27 22.86 31.39
CA SER A 164 45.36 22.33 30.55
C SER A 164 45.09 20.86 30.12
N ARG A 165 46.06 20.21 29.45
CA ARG A 165 46.02 18.86 28.86
C ARG A 165 46.51 17.72 29.78
N GLY A 166 46.17 16.48 29.43
CA GLY A 166 46.77 15.20 29.90
C GLY A 166 45.68 14.22 30.37
N ARG A 167 45.42 13.01 29.85
CA ARG A 167 46.11 11.98 29.02
C ARG A 167 47.10 11.06 29.75
N GLY A 168 46.76 9.76 29.82
CA GLY A 168 47.51 8.64 30.44
C GLY A 168 46.74 8.11 31.66
N VAL A 169 46.16 6.91 31.75
CA VAL A 169 46.50 5.51 31.31
C VAL A 169 47.64 4.87 32.13
N SER A 170 47.26 3.99 33.07
CA SER A 170 47.88 2.69 33.41
C SER A 170 47.18 2.10 34.66
N THR A 171 46.43 0.99 34.58
CA THR A 171 46.81 -0.45 34.59
C THR A 171 47.27 -1.03 35.94
N GLY A 172 46.48 -1.97 36.47
CA GLY A 172 46.95 -3.21 37.11
C GLY A 172 47.45 -3.12 38.56
N GLY A 173 46.67 -3.65 39.51
CA GLY A 173 47.09 -3.84 40.90
C GLY A 173 46.71 -5.22 41.45
N THR A 174 47.64 -6.18 41.41
CA THR A 174 47.55 -7.43 42.17
C THR A 174 48.93 -8.04 42.35
N THR A 175 49.43 -8.15 43.58
CA THR A 175 50.09 -9.33 44.20
C THR A 175 50.76 -8.96 45.54
N SER A 176 51.07 -9.98 46.34
CA SER A 176 51.38 -9.92 47.77
C SER A 176 52.89 -9.87 48.11
N ARG A 177 53.17 -9.84 49.42
CA ARG A 177 54.38 -10.25 50.18
C ARG A 177 55.42 -9.19 50.60
N THR A 178 55.29 -8.80 51.87
CA THR A 178 56.28 -8.99 52.96
C THR A 178 57.78 -8.81 52.67
N ILE A 179 58.46 -7.93 53.43
CA ILE A 179 59.41 -8.29 54.52
C ILE A 179 59.98 -7.00 55.18
N ALA A 180 60.22 -7.08 56.48
CA ALA A 180 61.05 -6.23 57.35
C ALA A 180 60.92 -4.69 57.30
N ASP A 181 60.44 -4.13 58.41
CA ASP A 181 61.12 -3.02 59.08
C ASP A 181 61.42 -3.45 60.52
N ASP A 182 62.70 -3.51 60.87
CA ASP A 182 63.17 -3.63 62.26
C ASP A 182 63.28 -2.22 62.84
N ASP A 183 62.56 -1.91 63.92
CA ASP A 183 63.04 -0.87 64.83
C ASP A 183 62.71 -1.17 66.30
N ARG A 184 63.78 -1.54 67.00
CA ARG A 184 64.15 -1.10 68.36
C ARG A 184 63.01 -0.73 69.31
N TYR A 185 62.88 -1.50 70.38
CA TYR A 185 63.23 -1.02 71.74
C TYR A 185 63.59 -2.22 72.62
N LEU A 186 64.90 -2.47 72.79
CA LEU A 186 65.43 -3.41 73.77
C LEU A 186 65.78 -2.64 75.05
N THR A 187 65.14 -3.00 76.15
CA THR A 187 65.23 -2.25 77.41
C THR A 187 66.57 -2.45 78.12
N GLU A 188 67.06 -1.37 78.74
CA GLU A 188 68.40 -1.08 79.27
C GLU A 188 68.92 -1.98 80.42
N ALA A 189 68.36 -3.18 80.63
CA ALA A 189 68.56 -4.00 81.83
C ALA A 189 69.57 -5.17 81.68
N GLN A 190 70.16 -5.40 80.50
CA GLN A 190 71.05 -6.55 80.24
C GLN A 190 72.43 -6.19 79.64
N LEU A 191 72.85 -4.91 79.69
CA LEU A 191 74.16 -4.46 79.19
C LEU A 191 75.13 -3.99 80.30
N GLN A 192 75.04 -4.59 81.49
CA GLN A 192 76.08 -4.48 82.51
C GLN A 192 76.42 -5.87 83.08
N GLN A 193 77.65 -6.01 83.58
CA GLN A 193 78.19 -7.18 84.30
C GLN A 193 78.61 -8.42 83.49
N LYS A 194 79.50 -8.25 82.50
CA LYS A 194 80.59 -9.23 82.24
C LYS A 194 81.93 -8.56 81.88
N SER A 195 82.65 -8.09 82.89
CA SER A 195 84.13 -8.07 82.96
C SER A 195 84.55 -7.58 84.34
N VAL A 196 85.75 -7.98 84.79
CA VAL A 196 86.37 -7.80 86.13
C VAL A 196 85.48 -8.17 87.34
N GLY A 197 85.83 -9.16 88.19
CA GLY A 197 87.11 -9.85 88.37
C GLY A 197 87.77 -9.47 89.69
N PHE A 198 87.07 -9.72 90.81
CA PHE A 198 87.68 -9.68 92.14
C PHE A 198 87.12 -10.82 93.02
N SER A 199 87.69 -12.01 92.83
CA SER A 199 87.46 -13.16 93.70
C SER A 199 88.09 -12.90 95.07
N LEU A 200 87.27 -12.89 96.13
CA LEU A 200 87.77 -12.94 97.51
C LEU A 200 88.67 -14.18 97.71
N PRO A 201 89.81 -14.07 98.42
CA PRO A 201 90.67 -15.22 98.69
C PRO A 201 89.92 -16.30 99.49
N PRO A 202 90.07 -17.59 99.16
CA PRO A 202 89.49 -18.64 99.98
C PRO A 202 90.14 -18.63 101.35
N ARG A 203 89.33 -18.52 102.41
CA ARG A 203 89.81 -18.74 103.78
C ARG A 203 90.19 -20.20 103.96
N VAL A 204 91.47 -20.50 103.72
CA VAL A 204 92.13 -21.73 104.17
C VAL A 204 92.14 -21.76 105.70
N SER A 205 91.08 -22.32 106.27
CA SER A 205 91.12 -22.89 107.62
C SER A 205 91.75 -24.29 107.55
N PRO A 206 92.52 -24.73 108.57
CA PRO A 206 93.43 -25.87 108.39
C PRO A 206 92.71 -27.18 108.12
N LYS A 207 93.28 -27.98 107.20
CA LYS A 207 92.94 -29.40 107.06
C LYS A 207 93.11 -30.09 108.41
N LYS A 208 92.01 -30.47 109.03
CA LYS A 208 91.95 -31.72 109.79
C LYS A 208 91.32 -32.75 108.87
N GLU A 209 92.07 -33.79 108.57
CA GLU A 209 91.53 -35.05 108.08
C GLU A 209 90.54 -35.54 109.13
N ARG A 210 89.26 -35.36 108.83
CA ARG A 210 88.17 -36.02 109.55
C ARG A 210 87.20 -36.52 108.49
N ASP A 211 87.67 -37.55 107.81
CA ASP A 211 86.94 -38.24 106.76
C ASP A 211 85.54 -38.63 107.27
N ASN A 212 84.57 -38.51 106.36
CA ASN A 212 83.28 -39.20 106.44
C ASN A 212 82.45 -38.88 107.70
N GLY A 213 82.38 -37.60 108.06
CA GLY A 213 81.31 -37.10 108.92
C GLY A 213 79.96 -37.19 108.20
N ILE A 214 79.06 -38.06 108.67
CA ILE A 214 77.72 -38.35 108.11
C ILE A 214 76.95 -37.08 107.67
N TRP A 215 77.11 -35.97 108.40
CA TRP A 215 76.48 -34.68 108.07
C TRP A 215 76.94 -34.05 106.75
N GLU A 216 78.21 -34.18 106.35
CA GLU A 216 78.66 -33.73 105.03
C GLU A 216 78.12 -34.61 103.91
N GLU A 217 78.00 -35.91 104.17
CA GLU A 217 77.42 -36.86 103.22
C GLU A 217 75.92 -36.59 103.05
N ILE A 218 75.19 -36.30 104.13
CA ILE A 218 73.80 -35.81 104.08
C ILE A 218 73.71 -34.51 103.27
N VAL A 219 74.56 -33.50 103.50
CA VAL A 219 74.48 -32.23 102.74
C VAL A 219 74.82 -32.43 101.25
N LYS A 220 75.78 -33.29 100.92
CA LYS A 220 76.09 -33.67 99.53
C LYS A 220 74.93 -34.45 98.90
N PHE A 221 74.32 -35.37 99.64
CA PHE A 221 73.14 -36.13 99.22
C PHE A 221 71.94 -35.20 98.99
N SER A 222 71.62 -34.30 99.92
CA SER A 222 70.58 -33.28 99.77
C SER A 222 70.84 -32.34 98.59
N SER A 223 72.09 -31.97 98.31
CA SER A 223 72.41 -31.16 97.12
C SER A 223 72.24 -31.95 95.80
N VAL A 224 72.58 -33.25 95.80
CA VAL A 224 72.34 -34.14 94.65
C VAL A 224 70.83 -34.42 94.47
N GLU A 225 70.08 -34.59 95.56
CA GLU A 225 68.63 -34.71 95.54
C GLU A 225 67.98 -33.41 95.06
N GLU A 226 68.39 -32.25 95.56
CA GLU A 226 67.91 -30.94 95.08
C GLU A 226 68.22 -30.72 93.60
N GLN A 227 69.41 -31.14 93.12
CA GLN A 227 69.74 -31.12 91.69
C GLN A 227 68.88 -32.09 90.88
N LEU A 228 68.62 -33.30 91.38
CA LEU A 228 67.71 -34.27 90.75
C LEU A 228 66.25 -33.78 90.77
N GLU A 229 65.82 -33.06 91.81
CA GLU A 229 64.50 -32.44 91.90
C GLU A 229 64.38 -31.24 90.98
N ALA A 230 65.41 -30.40 90.87
CA ALA A 230 65.48 -29.31 89.92
C ALA A 230 65.51 -29.82 88.47
N GLN A 231 66.18 -30.95 88.18
CA GLN A 231 66.09 -31.62 86.89
C GLN A 231 64.69 -32.19 86.65
N ARG A 232 64.11 -32.95 87.59
CA ARG A 232 62.72 -33.45 87.52
C ARG A 232 61.70 -32.31 87.39
N ALA A 233 61.96 -31.12 87.92
CA ALA A 233 61.11 -29.94 87.77
C ALA A 233 61.27 -29.26 86.40
N LYS A 234 62.49 -29.16 85.88
CA LYS A 234 62.76 -28.68 84.51
C LYS A 234 62.16 -29.61 83.46
N GLU A 235 62.29 -30.92 83.67
CA GLU A 235 61.73 -31.93 82.77
C GLU A 235 60.20 -31.90 82.77
N ARG A 236 59.55 -31.82 83.96
CA ARG A 236 58.10 -31.60 84.05
C ARG A 236 57.65 -30.35 83.30
N LYS A 237 58.30 -29.19 83.52
CA LYS A 237 58.01 -27.95 82.79
C LYS A 237 58.22 -28.07 81.28
N LEU A 238 59.20 -28.86 80.83
CA LEU A 238 59.42 -29.12 79.41
C LEU A 238 58.30 -29.99 78.82
N ARG A 239 57.91 -31.07 79.52
CA ARG A 239 56.80 -31.94 79.12
C ARG A 239 55.47 -31.18 79.07
N GLU A 240 55.15 -30.43 80.13
CA GLU A 240 54.00 -29.51 80.19
C GLU A 240 54.00 -28.54 78.99
N ARG A 241 55.14 -27.89 78.71
CA ARG A 241 55.27 -26.99 77.55
C ARG A 241 55.02 -27.71 76.22
N CYS A 242 55.58 -28.91 76.02
CA CYS A 242 55.35 -29.72 74.82
C CYS A 242 53.88 -30.16 74.68
N GLU A 243 53.21 -30.49 75.77
CA GLU A 243 51.78 -30.79 75.80
C GLU A 243 50.93 -29.56 75.47
N TYR A 244 51.27 -28.38 76.01
CA TYR A 244 50.59 -27.13 75.67
C TYR A 244 50.80 -26.73 74.21
N THR A 245 52.02 -26.85 73.66
CA THR A 245 52.25 -26.59 72.22
C THR A 245 51.50 -27.58 71.34
N SER A 246 51.50 -28.87 71.68
CA SER A 246 50.73 -29.90 70.96
C SER A 246 49.22 -29.62 71.00
N LYS A 247 48.66 -29.25 72.17
CA LYS A 247 47.26 -28.83 72.30
C LYS A 247 46.94 -27.59 71.46
N LEU A 248 47.84 -26.59 71.45
CA LEU A 248 47.67 -25.37 70.64
C LEU A 248 47.72 -25.67 69.14
N GLU A 249 48.68 -26.48 68.68
CA GLU A 249 48.80 -26.90 67.29
C GLU A 249 47.58 -27.71 66.83
N ALA A 250 47.05 -28.61 67.68
CA ALA A 250 45.81 -29.32 67.40
C ALA A 250 44.60 -28.38 67.24
N GLN A 251 44.50 -27.32 68.05
CA GLN A 251 43.44 -26.31 67.92
C GLN A 251 43.59 -25.45 66.67
N VAL A 252 44.81 -25.03 66.33
CA VAL A 252 45.10 -24.29 65.09
C VAL A 252 44.81 -25.14 63.87
N SER A 253 45.16 -26.43 63.90
CA SER A 253 44.83 -27.41 62.86
C SER A 253 43.31 -27.60 62.72
N HIS A 254 42.61 -27.81 63.83
CA HIS A 254 41.15 -27.95 63.83
C HIS A 254 40.44 -26.69 63.29
N LYS A 255 40.86 -25.50 63.72
CA LYS A 255 40.32 -24.22 63.20
C LYS A 255 40.58 -24.05 61.70
N ARG A 256 41.78 -24.39 61.22
CA ARG A 256 42.11 -24.37 59.78
C ARG A 256 41.20 -25.33 59.00
N ASN A 257 41.04 -26.56 59.47
CA ASN A 257 40.19 -27.56 58.82
C ASN A 257 38.72 -27.11 58.79
N ALA A 258 38.20 -26.54 59.88
CA ALA A 258 36.85 -25.97 59.91
C ALA A 258 36.68 -24.84 58.89
N THR A 259 37.59 -23.87 58.85
CA THR A 259 37.54 -22.78 57.85
C THR A 259 37.69 -23.29 56.42
N GLN A 260 38.43 -24.38 56.19
CA GLN A 260 38.54 -24.99 54.87
C GLN A 260 37.23 -25.68 54.46
N GLN A 261 36.59 -26.43 55.36
CA GLN A 261 35.30 -27.06 55.11
C GLN A 261 34.19 -26.02 54.85
N GLU A 262 34.18 -24.90 55.58
CA GLU A 262 33.26 -23.77 55.32
C GLU A 262 33.49 -23.16 53.92
N CYS A 263 34.75 -22.96 53.52
CA CYS A 263 35.10 -22.48 52.18
C CYS A 263 34.67 -23.46 51.08
N GLU A 264 34.91 -24.77 51.27
CA GLU A 264 34.51 -25.82 50.33
C GLU A 264 32.99 -25.88 50.19
N HIS A 265 32.26 -25.85 51.31
CA HIS A 265 30.79 -25.88 51.32
C HIS A 265 30.18 -24.60 50.73
N SER A 266 30.77 -23.43 50.98
CA SER A 266 30.39 -22.17 50.34
C SER A 266 30.61 -22.21 48.82
N ALA A 267 31.74 -22.76 48.36
CA ALA A 267 32.04 -22.94 46.95
C ALA A 267 31.12 -23.96 46.26
N GLU A 268 30.68 -25.00 46.97
CA GLU A 268 29.63 -25.93 46.50
C GLU A 268 28.27 -25.27 46.41
N PHE A 269 27.83 -24.53 47.43
CA PHE A 269 26.57 -23.79 47.40
C PHE A 269 26.55 -22.77 46.26
N HIS A 270 27.66 -22.07 46.02
CA HIS A 270 27.77 -21.14 44.90
C HIS A 270 27.69 -21.86 43.54
N ARG A 271 28.39 -22.99 43.37
CA ARG A 271 28.31 -23.83 42.16
C ARG A 271 26.88 -24.30 41.90
N GLN A 272 26.21 -24.88 42.89
CA GLN A 272 24.81 -25.32 42.79
C GLN A 272 23.85 -24.16 42.47
N THR A 273 24.12 -22.96 43.00
CA THR A 273 23.30 -21.77 42.70
C THR A 273 23.47 -21.33 41.25
N VAL A 274 24.71 -21.30 40.73
CA VAL A 274 24.99 -20.99 39.32
C VAL A 274 24.39 -22.05 38.38
N GLU A 275 24.44 -23.33 38.74
CA GLU A 275 23.81 -24.41 37.96
C GLU A 275 22.28 -24.27 37.91
N LYS A 276 21.62 -23.92 39.03
CA LYS A 276 20.17 -23.65 39.06
C LYS A 276 19.79 -22.45 38.20
N ILE A 277 20.57 -21.36 38.24
CA ILE A 277 20.35 -20.19 37.36
C ILE A 277 20.49 -20.60 35.90
N ARG A 278 21.54 -21.35 35.55
CA ARG A 278 21.75 -21.85 34.18
C ARG A 278 20.62 -22.76 33.70
N GLN A 279 20.08 -23.62 34.56
CA GLN A 279 18.92 -24.46 34.23
C GLN A 279 17.67 -23.61 33.97
N ALA A 280 17.42 -22.58 34.79
CA ALA A 280 16.31 -21.64 34.56
C ALA A 280 16.47 -20.86 33.23
N ASP A 281 17.68 -20.39 32.91
CA ASP A 281 17.99 -19.73 31.63
C ASP A 281 17.86 -20.69 30.43
N GLU A 282 18.16 -21.99 30.60
CA GLU A 282 17.95 -23.03 29.60
C GLU A 282 16.45 -23.34 29.40
N GLU A 283 15.64 -23.32 30.47
CA GLU A 283 14.18 -23.46 30.40
C GLU A 283 13.49 -22.26 29.76
N GLU A 284 13.84 -21.03 30.13
CA GLU A 284 13.26 -19.83 29.50
C GLU A 284 13.57 -19.77 28.01
N ARG A 285 14.82 -20.09 27.60
CA ARG A 285 15.15 -20.20 26.17
C ARG A 285 14.34 -21.26 25.44
N ARG A 286 14.03 -22.41 26.07
CA ARG A 286 13.11 -23.41 25.48
C ARG A 286 11.68 -22.86 25.35
N LYS A 287 11.15 -22.19 26.38
CA LYS A 287 9.82 -21.56 26.33
C LYS A 287 9.75 -20.45 25.26
N GLU A 288 10.81 -19.68 25.07
CA GLU A 288 10.92 -18.70 23.99
C GLU A 288 10.94 -19.37 22.61
N GLN A 289 11.72 -20.44 22.43
CA GLN A 289 11.73 -21.23 21.20
C GLN A 289 10.35 -21.80 20.87
N GLU A 290 9.66 -22.43 21.83
CA GLU A 290 8.30 -22.93 21.63
C GLU A 290 7.30 -21.82 21.27
N ARG A 291 7.44 -20.61 21.85
CA ARG A 291 6.61 -19.46 21.50
C ARG A 291 6.84 -19.00 20.06
N LEU A 292 8.11 -18.89 19.65
CA LEU A 292 8.49 -18.53 18.29
C LEU A 292 8.03 -19.60 17.28
N GLU A 293 8.16 -20.89 17.60
CA GLU A 293 7.65 -21.98 16.76
C GLU A 293 6.13 -21.91 16.59
N ARG A 294 5.37 -21.67 17.68
CA ARG A 294 3.91 -21.47 17.60
C ARG A 294 3.54 -20.24 16.77
N GLU A 295 4.29 -19.15 16.89
CA GLU A 295 4.09 -17.95 16.06
C GLU A 295 4.39 -18.25 14.57
N HIS A 296 5.49 -18.93 14.28
CA HIS A 296 5.84 -19.37 12.92
C HIS A 296 4.79 -20.32 12.32
N GLN A 297 4.25 -21.26 13.11
CA GLN A 297 3.16 -22.15 12.69
C GLN A 297 1.88 -21.34 12.39
N LEU A 298 1.52 -20.37 13.24
CA LEU A 298 0.37 -19.48 12.99
C LEU A 298 0.55 -18.64 11.72
N ILE A 299 1.76 -18.10 11.48
CA ILE A 299 2.11 -17.37 10.26
C ILE A 299 2.03 -18.28 9.03
N ALA A 300 2.52 -19.53 9.13
CA ALA A 300 2.44 -20.51 8.06
C ALA A 300 0.98 -20.86 7.70
N ILE A 301 0.14 -21.15 8.71
CA ILE A 301 -1.29 -21.42 8.55
C ILE A 301 -2.01 -20.23 7.92
N GLN A 302 -1.79 -19.00 8.41
CA GLN A 302 -2.38 -17.80 7.81
C GLN A 302 -1.93 -17.59 6.35
N THR A 303 -0.67 -17.89 6.04
CA THR A 303 -0.12 -17.77 4.68
C THR A 303 -0.76 -18.83 3.76
N GLN A 304 -0.88 -20.07 4.22
CA GLN A 304 -1.56 -21.15 3.51
C GLN A 304 -3.05 -20.82 3.25
N GLN A 305 -3.76 -20.26 4.24
CA GLN A 305 -5.14 -19.80 4.07
C GLN A 305 -5.27 -18.67 3.03
N ARG A 306 -4.34 -17.70 3.01
CA ARG A 306 -4.30 -16.63 1.99
C ARG A 306 -4.06 -17.20 0.59
N LEU A 307 -3.13 -18.15 0.46
CA LEU A 307 -2.85 -18.84 -0.81
C LEU A 307 -4.04 -19.69 -1.27
N ALA A 308 -4.69 -20.44 -0.38
CA ALA A 308 -5.88 -21.22 -0.69
C ALA A 308 -7.05 -20.32 -1.16
N LYS A 309 -7.29 -19.20 -0.47
CA LYS A 309 -8.29 -18.20 -0.89
C LYS A 309 -7.96 -17.56 -2.24
N HIS A 310 -6.68 -17.28 -2.50
CA HIS A 310 -6.25 -16.79 -3.81
C HIS A 310 -6.48 -17.83 -4.92
N ALA A 311 -6.13 -19.10 -4.66
CA ALA A 311 -6.34 -20.20 -5.60
C ALA A 311 -7.84 -20.45 -5.88
N GLN A 312 -8.71 -20.28 -4.88
CA GLN A 312 -10.16 -20.32 -5.08
C GLN A 312 -10.63 -19.17 -5.98
N MET A 313 -10.21 -17.93 -5.70
CA MET A 313 -10.55 -16.76 -6.54
C MET A 313 -10.09 -16.94 -8.00
N GLU A 314 -8.91 -17.52 -8.22
CA GLU A 314 -8.42 -17.84 -9.58
C GLU A 314 -9.24 -18.95 -10.25
N ARG A 315 -9.67 -19.98 -9.52
CA ARG A 315 -10.60 -21.00 -10.06
C ARG A 315 -11.94 -20.39 -10.44
N GLU A 316 -12.52 -19.53 -9.61
CA GLU A 316 -13.77 -18.82 -9.92
C GLU A 316 -13.63 -17.90 -11.13
N ARG A 317 -12.50 -17.19 -11.28
CA ARG A 317 -12.17 -16.40 -12.48
C ARG A 317 -12.04 -17.28 -13.72
N ALA A 318 -11.36 -18.43 -13.62
CA ALA A 318 -11.22 -19.37 -14.73
C ALA A 318 -12.57 -19.94 -15.18
N ILE A 319 -13.45 -20.30 -14.23
CA ILE A 319 -14.81 -20.78 -14.51
C ILE A 319 -15.64 -19.69 -15.21
N ARG A 320 -15.62 -18.44 -14.70
CA ARG A 320 -16.33 -17.32 -15.37
C ARG A 320 -15.80 -17.06 -16.77
N LYS A 321 -14.48 -17.06 -16.97
CA LYS A 321 -13.87 -16.90 -18.28
C LYS A 321 -14.25 -18.04 -19.24
N ALA A 322 -14.32 -19.27 -18.76
CA ALA A 322 -14.78 -20.41 -19.56
C ALA A 322 -16.28 -20.29 -19.93
N GLN A 323 -17.12 -19.81 -19.01
CA GLN A 323 -18.54 -19.53 -19.29
C GLN A 323 -18.71 -18.38 -20.31
N GLU A 324 -17.92 -17.31 -20.19
CA GLU A 324 -17.87 -16.21 -21.16
C GLU A 324 -17.41 -16.69 -22.55
N GLN A 325 -16.40 -17.57 -22.60
CA GLN A 325 -15.93 -18.21 -23.84
C GLN A 325 -17.00 -19.10 -24.47
N GLN A 326 -17.66 -19.98 -23.71
CA GLN A 326 -18.76 -20.80 -24.21
C GLN A 326 -19.93 -19.96 -24.72
N ALA A 327 -20.27 -18.87 -24.04
CA ALA A 327 -21.30 -17.92 -24.50
C ALA A 327 -20.89 -17.21 -25.80
N ALA A 328 -19.62 -16.82 -25.94
CA ALA A 328 -19.08 -16.23 -27.16
C ALA A 328 -19.07 -17.22 -28.33
N GLU A 329 -18.65 -18.47 -28.11
CA GLU A 329 -18.69 -19.55 -29.10
C GLU A 329 -20.12 -19.86 -29.57
N MET A 330 -21.09 -19.90 -28.64
CA MET A 330 -22.51 -20.05 -28.96
C MET A 330 -23.03 -18.90 -29.84
N LEU A 331 -22.67 -17.65 -29.53
CA LEU A 331 -23.04 -16.49 -30.34
C LEU A 331 -22.34 -16.48 -31.71
N GLU A 332 -21.08 -16.91 -31.80
CA GLU A 332 -20.40 -17.10 -33.08
C GLU A 332 -21.07 -18.20 -33.92
N ARG A 333 -21.47 -19.30 -33.29
CA ARG A 333 -22.16 -20.41 -33.98
C ARG A 333 -23.51 -19.95 -34.51
N GLN A 334 -24.32 -19.27 -33.70
CA GLN A 334 -25.57 -18.65 -34.16
C GLN A 334 -25.35 -17.69 -35.34
N ARG A 335 -24.33 -16.82 -35.27
CA ARG A 335 -23.99 -15.93 -36.40
C ARG A 335 -23.59 -16.69 -37.66
N LYS A 336 -22.82 -17.77 -37.54
CA LYS A 336 -22.42 -18.63 -38.68
C LYS A 336 -23.64 -19.36 -39.27
N ASP A 337 -24.53 -19.87 -38.43
CA ASP A 337 -25.78 -20.53 -38.84
C ASP A 337 -26.74 -19.54 -39.53
N ASP A 338 -26.89 -18.32 -39.02
CA ASP A 338 -27.72 -17.29 -39.65
C ASP A 338 -27.13 -16.76 -40.97
N LEU A 339 -25.80 -16.60 -41.06
CA LEU A 339 -25.13 -16.31 -42.33
C LEU A 339 -25.29 -17.45 -43.35
N ALA A 340 -25.26 -18.72 -42.90
CA ALA A 340 -25.53 -19.87 -43.75
C ALA A 340 -26.99 -19.92 -44.24
N ARG A 341 -27.95 -19.59 -43.38
CA ARG A 341 -29.38 -19.45 -43.74
C ARG A 341 -29.62 -18.30 -44.72
N GLU A 342 -29.01 -17.14 -44.50
CA GLU A 342 -29.01 -16.00 -45.43
C GLU A 342 -28.46 -16.40 -46.80
N LYS A 343 -27.30 -17.08 -46.83
CA LYS A 343 -26.70 -17.55 -48.06
C LYS A 343 -27.60 -18.56 -48.77
N ALA A 344 -28.15 -19.55 -48.05
CA ALA A 344 -29.07 -20.53 -48.61
C ALA A 344 -30.35 -19.89 -49.18
N ARG A 345 -30.87 -18.83 -48.54
CA ARG A 345 -31.99 -18.03 -49.07
C ARG A 345 -31.61 -17.32 -50.36
N LYS A 346 -30.46 -16.63 -50.39
CA LYS A 346 -29.93 -15.94 -51.58
C LYS A 346 -29.66 -16.90 -52.74
N ASP A 347 -29.10 -18.08 -52.46
CA ASP A 347 -28.86 -19.14 -53.45
C ASP A 347 -30.18 -19.72 -53.97
N ALA A 348 -31.21 -19.87 -53.12
CA ALA A 348 -32.54 -20.32 -53.53
C ALA A 348 -33.31 -19.25 -54.34
N GLU A 349 -33.18 -17.98 -53.97
CA GLU A 349 -33.71 -16.84 -54.72
C GLU A 349 -33.04 -16.71 -56.10
N LYS A 350 -31.70 -16.83 -56.16
CA LYS A 350 -30.95 -16.86 -57.41
C LYS A 350 -31.43 -17.96 -58.35
N ARG A 351 -31.62 -19.20 -57.85
CA ARG A 351 -32.17 -20.31 -58.64
C ARG A 351 -33.59 -20.03 -59.16
N ARG A 352 -34.45 -19.38 -58.37
CA ARG A 352 -35.80 -18.98 -58.81
C ARG A 352 -35.73 -17.91 -59.90
N VAL A 353 -34.84 -16.92 -59.77
CA VAL A 353 -34.64 -15.90 -60.81
C VAL A 353 -34.08 -16.53 -62.08
N GLU A 354 -33.11 -17.44 -61.98
CA GLU A 354 -32.58 -18.21 -63.11
C GLU A 354 -33.68 -19.04 -63.80
N GLN A 355 -34.55 -19.72 -63.05
CA GLN A 355 -35.72 -20.43 -63.60
C GLN A 355 -36.68 -19.48 -64.33
N VAL A 356 -37.05 -18.35 -63.73
CA VAL A 356 -37.93 -17.35 -64.35
C VAL A 356 -37.29 -16.72 -65.60
N LEU A 357 -35.97 -16.57 -65.65
CA LEU A 357 -35.28 -16.12 -66.86
C LEU A 357 -35.38 -17.18 -67.99
N MET A 358 -35.09 -18.45 -67.69
CA MET A 358 -35.25 -19.54 -68.67
C MET A 358 -36.70 -19.68 -69.16
N GLU A 359 -37.69 -19.55 -68.28
CA GLU A 359 -39.11 -19.55 -68.63
C GLU A 359 -39.51 -18.36 -69.52
N ASN A 360 -38.99 -17.16 -69.24
CA ASN A 360 -39.23 -15.98 -70.07
C ASN A 360 -38.56 -16.10 -71.44
N GLU A 361 -37.34 -16.65 -71.52
CA GLU A 361 -36.67 -16.92 -72.79
C GLU A 361 -37.46 -17.94 -73.63
N ALA A 362 -37.90 -19.04 -73.02
CA ALA A 362 -38.76 -20.03 -73.68
C ALA A 362 -40.11 -19.43 -74.15
N GLN A 363 -40.74 -18.56 -73.35
CA GLN A 363 -41.95 -17.83 -73.77
C GLN A 363 -41.69 -16.85 -74.93
N LEU A 364 -40.54 -16.17 -74.95
CA LEU A 364 -40.14 -15.31 -76.06
C LEU A 364 -39.89 -16.12 -77.33
N GLU A 365 -39.27 -17.29 -77.23
CA GLU A 365 -39.09 -18.21 -78.35
C GLU A 365 -40.42 -18.76 -78.86
N GLN A 366 -41.33 -19.19 -77.97
CA GLN A 366 -42.68 -19.59 -78.36
C GLN A 366 -43.45 -18.46 -79.05
N LYS A 367 -43.36 -17.22 -78.56
CA LYS A 367 -43.95 -16.05 -79.23
C LYS A 367 -43.32 -15.77 -80.59
N ARG A 368 -41.99 -15.90 -80.74
CA ARG A 368 -41.30 -15.79 -82.04
C ARG A 368 -41.76 -16.89 -83.02
N GLN A 369 -41.89 -18.13 -82.55
CA GLN A 369 -42.40 -19.25 -83.36
C GLN A 369 -43.88 -19.04 -83.73
N HIS A 370 -44.71 -18.52 -82.82
CA HIS A 370 -46.11 -18.19 -83.10
C HIS A 370 -46.20 -17.10 -84.17
N GLN A 371 -45.47 -15.99 -84.01
CA GLN A 371 -45.40 -14.92 -85.02
C GLN A 371 -44.84 -15.39 -86.36
N ALA A 372 -43.88 -16.33 -86.37
CA ALA A 372 -43.40 -16.94 -87.59
C ALA A 372 -44.49 -17.76 -88.29
N ARG A 373 -45.25 -18.58 -87.55
CA ARG A 373 -46.40 -19.35 -88.07
C ARG A 373 -47.54 -18.43 -88.54
N GLU A 374 -47.83 -17.36 -87.81
CA GLU A 374 -48.79 -16.33 -88.22
C GLU A 374 -48.35 -15.67 -89.53
N ARG A 375 -47.09 -15.25 -89.66
CA ARG A 375 -46.54 -14.73 -90.92
C ARG A 375 -46.56 -15.75 -92.04
N GLU A 376 -46.27 -17.03 -91.77
CA GLU A 376 -46.40 -18.10 -92.78
C GLU A 376 -47.86 -18.30 -93.22
N LEU A 377 -48.83 -18.17 -92.31
CA LEU A 377 -50.25 -18.24 -92.63
C LEU A 377 -50.73 -16.98 -93.36
N GLU A 378 -50.26 -15.79 -92.98
CA GLU A 378 -50.47 -14.53 -93.70
C GLU A 378 -49.88 -14.59 -95.11
N ILE A 379 -48.67 -15.16 -95.27
CA ILE A 379 -48.04 -15.39 -96.57
C ILE A 379 -48.85 -16.40 -97.37
N LYS A 380 -49.29 -17.52 -96.80
CA LYS A 380 -50.15 -18.50 -97.49
C LYS A 380 -51.50 -17.91 -97.90
N LEU A 381 -52.15 -17.17 -97.01
CA LEU A 381 -53.38 -16.43 -97.32
C LEU A 381 -53.13 -15.39 -98.42
N ALA A 382 -52.04 -14.63 -98.35
CA ALA A 382 -51.66 -13.68 -99.38
C ALA A 382 -51.34 -14.40 -100.71
N GLU A 383 -50.69 -15.55 -100.69
CA GLU A 383 -50.42 -16.40 -101.86
C GLU A 383 -51.70 -17.00 -102.44
N GLU A 384 -52.68 -17.37 -101.62
CA GLU A 384 -54.00 -17.84 -102.04
C GLU A 384 -54.84 -16.70 -102.63
N TYR A 385 -54.85 -15.52 -102.00
CA TYR A 385 -55.46 -14.29 -102.55
C TYR A 385 -54.75 -13.87 -103.84
N ILE A 386 -53.43 -13.92 -103.89
CA ILE A 386 -52.63 -13.64 -105.10
C ILE A 386 -52.87 -14.72 -106.15
N ALA A 387 -53.07 -16.00 -105.83
CA ALA A 387 -53.37 -17.05 -106.81
C ALA A 387 -54.81 -16.93 -107.34
N MET A 388 -55.75 -16.54 -106.48
CA MET A 388 -57.15 -16.30 -106.83
C MET A 388 -57.29 -15.03 -107.68
N GLU A 389 -56.62 -13.94 -107.31
CA GLU A 389 -56.59 -12.72 -108.11
C GLU A 389 -55.68 -12.89 -109.34
N LYS A 390 -54.57 -13.64 -109.30
CA LYS A 390 -53.83 -14.04 -110.52
C LYS A 390 -54.67 -14.91 -111.44
N ARG A 391 -55.60 -15.75 -110.97
CA ARG A 391 -56.50 -16.47 -111.89
C ARG A 391 -57.48 -15.53 -112.60
N LYS A 392 -58.03 -14.55 -111.87
CA LYS A 392 -58.87 -13.48 -112.47
C LYS A 392 -58.05 -12.55 -113.37
N ASP A 393 -56.84 -12.21 -112.95
CA ASP A 393 -55.93 -11.33 -113.66
C ASP A 393 -55.24 -12.06 -114.80
N GLU A 394 -55.00 -13.36 -114.79
CA GLU A 394 -54.56 -14.12 -115.97
C GLU A 394 -55.66 -14.20 -117.03
N ALA A 395 -56.93 -14.23 -116.61
CA ALA A 395 -58.05 -14.04 -117.53
C ALA A 395 -58.07 -12.61 -118.12
N ARG A 396 -57.95 -11.56 -117.27
CA ARG A 396 -57.85 -10.16 -117.73
C ARG A 396 -56.54 -9.84 -118.46
N LYS A 397 -55.44 -10.56 -118.19
CA LYS A 397 -54.08 -10.35 -118.72
C LYS A 397 -53.86 -11.15 -119.98
N LYS A 398 -54.55 -12.26 -120.23
CA LYS A 398 -54.68 -12.77 -121.61
C LYS A 398 -55.35 -11.72 -122.52
N GLN A 399 -56.28 -10.91 -122.00
CA GLN A 399 -56.82 -9.73 -122.68
C GLN A 399 -55.85 -8.53 -122.73
N ILE A 400 -55.24 -8.16 -121.60
CA ILE A 400 -54.43 -6.94 -121.45
C ILE A 400 -52.99 -7.11 -121.93
N GLU A 401 -52.35 -8.27 -121.82
CA GLU A 401 -50.97 -8.54 -122.29
C GLU A 401 -50.88 -8.45 -123.82
N MET A 402 -51.97 -8.81 -124.52
CA MET A 402 -52.16 -8.56 -125.95
C MET A 402 -52.20 -7.05 -126.30
N MET A 403 -52.67 -6.20 -125.37
CA MET A 403 -52.70 -4.73 -125.52
C MET A 403 -51.45 -4.03 -124.93
N ALA A 404 -50.85 -4.60 -123.89
CA ALA A 404 -49.78 -4.03 -123.09
C ALA A 404 -48.38 -4.42 -123.60
N ALA A 405 -48.24 -5.50 -124.37
CA ALA A 405 -47.06 -5.71 -125.21
C ALA A 405 -46.82 -4.52 -126.16
N ASN A 406 -47.90 -3.84 -126.57
CA ASN A 406 -47.87 -2.65 -127.43
C ASN A 406 -47.50 -1.36 -126.66
N ILE A 407 -47.78 -1.29 -125.36
CA ILE A 407 -47.58 -0.08 -124.52
C ILE A 407 -46.27 -0.13 -123.72
N LYS A 408 -45.85 -1.32 -123.24
CA LYS A 408 -44.65 -1.52 -122.41
C LYS A 408 -43.33 -1.21 -123.13
N LYS A 409 -43.36 -1.02 -124.46
CA LYS A 409 -42.22 -0.57 -125.28
C LYS A 409 -41.90 0.93 -125.12
N LYS A 410 -42.73 1.73 -124.44
CA LYS A 410 -42.62 3.21 -124.40
C LYS A 410 -42.28 3.86 -123.05
N MET A 411 -42.22 3.14 -121.92
CA MET A 411 -42.21 3.78 -120.59
C MET A 411 -41.05 3.40 -119.64
N LYS A 412 -40.07 2.61 -120.09
CA LYS A 412 -38.99 2.05 -119.22
C LYS A 412 -37.65 2.80 -119.30
N ILE A 413 -37.66 4.14 -119.23
CA ILE A 413 -36.43 4.97 -119.27
C ILE A 413 -36.39 6.09 -118.20
N PHE A 414 -37.51 6.48 -117.57
CA PHE A 414 -37.56 7.71 -116.76
C PHE A 414 -37.46 7.58 -115.22
N ASP A 415 -37.58 6.39 -114.63
CA ASP A 415 -37.69 6.26 -113.15
C ASP A 415 -36.34 6.14 -112.41
N ASP A 416 -35.27 5.65 -113.06
CA ASP A 416 -34.03 5.25 -112.36
C ASP A 416 -33.06 6.42 -112.07
N THR A 417 -33.28 7.62 -112.63
CA THR A 417 -32.34 8.76 -112.47
C THR A 417 -32.73 9.74 -111.35
N ALA A 418 -34.00 9.76 -110.92
CA ALA A 418 -34.47 10.68 -109.87
C ALA A 418 -34.22 10.17 -108.44
N LYS A 419 -34.08 8.84 -108.26
CA LYS A 419 -34.06 8.19 -106.95
C LYS A 419 -32.67 8.15 -106.28
N ALA A 420 -31.59 8.29 -107.05
CA ALA A 420 -30.22 8.15 -106.55
C ALA A 420 -29.63 9.44 -105.94
N THR A 421 -30.13 10.61 -106.34
CA THR A 421 -29.53 11.92 -105.98
C THR A 421 -30.10 12.54 -104.72
N THR A 422 -31.33 12.18 -104.32
CA THR A 422 -31.95 12.59 -103.05
C THR A 422 -31.46 11.75 -101.87
N ASP A 423 -31.23 10.45 -102.11
CA ASP A 423 -30.95 9.46 -101.06
C ASP A 423 -29.52 9.56 -100.49
N ALA A 424 -28.58 10.11 -101.27
CA ALA A 424 -27.20 10.36 -100.83
C ALA A 424 -27.10 11.56 -99.87
N LYS A 425 -27.85 12.64 -100.13
CA LYS A 425 -27.83 13.85 -99.30
C LYS A 425 -28.51 13.63 -97.94
N ALA A 426 -29.60 12.87 -97.91
CA ALA A 426 -30.29 12.52 -96.66
C ALA A 426 -29.35 11.81 -95.67
N ARG A 427 -28.56 10.84 -96.15
CA ARG A 427 -27.59 10.10 -95.31
C ARG A 427 -26.48 11.00 -94.76
N GLU A 428 -25.98 11.94 -95.54
CA GLU A 428 -24.93 12.87 -95.09
C GLU A 428 -25.43 13.86 -94.03
N GLU A 429 -26.70 14.27 -94.10
CA GLU A 429 -27.34 15.09 -93.06
C GLU A 429 -27.64 14.27 -91.79
N ASP A 430 -28.15 13.04 -91.92
CA ASP A 430 -28.36 12.12 -90.79
C ASP A 430 -27.05 11.80 -90.04
N GLU A 431 -25.96 11.51 -90.75
CA GLU A 431 -24.64 11.30 -90.14
C GLU A 431 -24.15 12.53 -89.37
N ARG A 432 -24.40 13.73 -89.90
CA ARG A 432 -24.03 14.99 -89.24
C ARG A 432 -24.83 15.20 -87.95
N VAL A 433 -26.13 14.94 -87.99
CA VAL A 433 -27.01 14.99 -86.81
C VAL A 433 -26.60 13.95 -85.76
N GLN A 434 -26.26 12.73 -86.17
CA GLN A 434 -25.78 11.69 -85.26
C GLN A 434 -24.46 12.06 -84.58
N ARG A 435 -23.50 12.67 -85.30
CA ARG A 435 -22.23 13.13 -84.70
C ARG A 435 -22.47 14.21 -83.64
N TYR A 436 -23.32 15.21 -83.91
CA TYR A 436 -23.69 16.21 -82.91
C TYR A 436 -24.41 15.61 -81.69
N GLN A 437 -25.29 14.62 -81.86
CA GLN A 437 -25.93 13.91 -80.74
C GLN A 437 -24.92 13.08 -79.92
N GLN A 438 -23.95 12.44 -80.58
CA GLN A 438 -22.86 11.69 -79.91
C GLN A 438 -21.91 12.62 -79.13
N GLU A 439 -21.59 13.80 -79.67
CA GLU A 439 -20.77 14.79 -78.96
C GLU A 439 -21.51 15.40 -77.75
N TYR A 440 -22.80 15.73 -77.92
CA TYR A 440 -23.62 16.25 -76.82
C TYR A 440 -23.78 15.22 -75.69
N THR A 441 -24.02 13.95 -76.01
CA THR A 441 -24.12 12.86 -75.03
C THR A 441 -22.78 12.57 -74.34
N ARG A 442 -21.65 12.58 -75.07
CA ARG A 442 -20.30 12.50 -74.47
C ARG A 442 -20.05 13.63 -73.49
N LYS A 443 -20.39 14.87 -73.85
CA LYS A 443 -20.22 16.05 -72.99
C LYS A 443 -21.07 15.96 -71.71
N GLN A 444 -22.32 15.52 -71.81
CA GLN A 444 -23.17 15.20 -70.65
C GLN A 444 -22.52 14.14 -69.74
N ILE A 445 -22.01 13.04 -70.30
CA ILE A 445 -21.34 11.97 -69.54
C ILE A 445 -20.08 12.47 -68.85
N GLU A 446 -19.28 13.31 -69.50
CA GLU A 446 -18.07 13.90 -68.91
C GLU A 446 -18.40 14.86 -67.75
N ASP A 447 -19.40 15.72 -67.91
CA ASP A 447 -19.80 16.66 -66.87
C ASP A 447 -20.46 15.95 -65.68
N ASP A 448 -21.23 14.88 -65.91
CA ASP A 448 -21.72 13.99 -64.86
C ASP A 448 -20.59 13.23 -64.17
N ARG A 449 -19.57 12.78 -64.91
CA ARG A 449 -18.39 12.11 -64.34
C ARG A 449 -17.58 13.08 -63.47
N LYS A 450 -17.40 14.33 -63.88
CA LYS A 450 -16.78 15.39 -63.08
C LYS A 450 -17.58 15.65 -61.80
N ARG A 451 -18.90 15.81 -61.90
CA ARG A 451 -19.79 15.99 -60.73
C ARG A 451 -19.67 14.84 -59.73
N ARG A 452 -19.65 13.59 -60.20
CA ARG A 452 -19.46 12.40 -59.36
C ARG A 452 -18.10 12.42 -58.66
N ALA A 453 -17.02 12.65 -59.42
CA ALA A 453 -15.67 12.79 -58.87
C ALA A 453 -15.58 13.91 -57.81
N ASP A 454 -16.19 15.07 -58.03
CA ASP A 454 -16.25 16.18 -57.06
C ASP A 454 -17.06 15.85 -55.81
N THR A 455 -18.10 15.00 -55.91
CA THR A 455 -18.85 14.52 -54.74
C THR A 455 -18.10 13.44 -53.97
N GLU A 456 -17.38 12.57 -54.67
CA GLU A 456 -16.51 11.54 -54.07
C GLU A 456 -15.32 12.18 -53.35
N ALA A 457 -14.64 13.13 -53.99
CA ALA A 457 -13.55 13.91 -53.37
C ALA A 457 -14.04 14.67 -52.12
N ARG A 458 -15.23 15.29 -52.16
CA ARG A 458 -15.83 15.92 -50.97
C ARG A 458 -16.21 14.93 -49.88
N SER A 459 -16.67 13.73 -50.24
CA SER A 459 -16.97 12.64 -49.29
C SER A 459 -15.68 12.14 -48.62
N LEU A 460 -14.63 11.89 -49.40
CA LEU A 460 -13.32 11.46 -48.90
C LEU A 460 -12.70 12.51 -47.98
N ALA A 461 -12.68 13.78 -48.37
CA ALA A 461 -12.18 14.87 -47.53
C ALA A 461 -12.95 15.00 -46.19
N GLN A 462 -14.27 14.77 -46.20
CA GLN A 462 -15.07 14.73 -44.96
C GLN A 462 -14.74 13.51 -44.08
N GLN A 463 -14.48 12.34 -44.69
CA GLN A 463 -14.06 11.14 -43.96
C GLN A 463 -12.66 11.27 -43.37
N GLU A 464 -11.71 11.86 -44.11
CA GLU A 464 -10.36 12.15 -43.63
C GLU A 464 -10.36 13.17 -42.50
N TYR A 465 -11.12 14.27 -42.64
CA TYR A 465 -11.30 15.25 -41.58
C TYR A 465 -11.88 14.62 -40.30
N LEU A 466 -12.87 13.72 -40.43
CA LEU A 466 -13.42 12.98 -39.29
C LEU A 466 -12.40 12.02 -38.67
N ARG A 467 -11.56 11.35 -39.49
CA ARG A 467 -10.47 10.49 -38.99
C ARG A 467 -9.45 11.30 -38.19
N VAL A 468 -9.03 12.47 -38.69
CA VAL A 468 -8.13 13.38 -37.97
C VAL A 468 -8.75 13.84 -36.66
N GLN A 469 -10.02 14.25 -36.63
CA GLN A 469 -10.71 14.61 -35.38
C GLN A 469 -10.76 13.45 -34.38
N MET A 470 -11.03 12.22 -34.83
CA MET A 470 -11.01 11.05 -33.95
C MET A 470 -9.60 10.74 -33.42
N GLN A 471 -8.57 10.90 -34.25
CA GLN A 471 -7.18 10.71 -33.85
C GLN A 471 -6.76 11.77 -32.83
N GLU A 472 -6.97 13.06 -33.09
CA GLU A 472 -6.67 14.11 -32.11
C GLU A 472 -7.43 13.91 -30.80
N LYS A 473 -8.70 13.48 -30.85
CA LYS A 473 -9.48 13.19 -29.64
C LYS A 473 -8.85 12.04 -28.86
N LYS A 474 -8.44 10.96 -29.53
CA LYS A 474 -7.75 9.82 -28.91
C LYS A 474 -6.41 10.26 -28.30
N GLU A 475 -5.63 11.07 -29.00
CA GLU A 475 -4.35 11.59 -28.51
C GLU A 475 -4.53 12.50 -27.28
N ARG A 476 -5.57 13.35 -27.24
CA ARG A 476 -5.96 14.14 -26.06
C ARG A 476 -6.37 13.24 -24.89
N GLU A 477 -7.16 12.19 -25.13
CA GLU A 477 -7.56 11.22 -24.10
C GLU A 477 -6.35 10.42 -23.57
N GLU A 478 -5.43 10.01 -24.44
CA GLU A 478 -4.19 9.33 -24.04
C GLU A 478 -3.25 10.27 -23.28
N ALA A 479 -3.13 11.55 -23.65
CA ALA A 479 -2.36 12.54 -22.93
C ALA A 479 -2.92 12.75 -21.51
N LEU A 480 -4.23 12.95 -21.38
CA LEU A 480 -4.92 13.05 -20.09
C LEU A 480 -4.72 11.78 -19.25
N LYS A 481 -4.77 10.59 -19.86
CA LYS A 481 -4.47 9.31 -19.19
C LYS A 481 -3.01 9.23 -18.72
N ARG A 482 -2.03 9.68 -19.51
CA ARG A 482 -0.62 9.76 -19.12
C ARG A 482 -0.44 10.69 -17.92
N ASP A 483 -1.11 11.83 -17.89
CA ASP A 483 -1.01 12.79 -16.78
C ASP A 483 -1.71 12.33 -15.50
N LEU A 484 -2.87 11.68 -15.60
CA LEU A 484 -3.50 11.00 -14.46
C LEU A 484 -2.62 9.88 -13.91
N ASN A 485 -1.96 9.10 -14.77
CA ASN A 485 -1.02 8.07 -14.33
C ASN A 485 0.18 8.68 -13.58
N LYS A 486 0.79 9.76 -14.10
CA LYS A 486 1.85 10.51 -13.40
C LYS A 486 1.39 11.01 -12.03
N GLN A 487 0.19 11.57 -11.92
CA GLN A 487 -0.37 11.99 -10.63
C GLN A 487 -0.55 10.81 -9.67
N ALA A 488 -1.02 9.66 -10.16
CA ALA A 488 -1.15 8.44 -9.36
C ALA A 488 0.22 7.85 -8.94
N ASP A 489 1.26 8.01 -9.75
CA ASP A 489 2.65 7.66 -9.38
C ASP A 489 3.18 8.59 -8.29
N LEU A 490 2.98 9.92 -8.42
CA LEU A 490 3.35 10.91 -7.42
C LEU A 490 2.65 10.65 -6.07
N TRP A 491 1.33 10.40 -6.06
CA TRP A 491 0.61 10.05 -4.82
C TRP A 491 1.08 8.74 -4.19
N ARG A 492 1.53 7.76 -5.00
CA ARG A 492 2.17 6.54 -4.48
C ARG A 492 3.52 6.85 -3.82
N GLN A 493 4.33 7.71 -4.43
CA GLN A 493 5.59 8.17 -3.84
C GLN A 493 5.35 8.97 -2.54
N GLU A 494 4.45 9.96 -2.55
CA GLU A 494 4.07 10.76 -1.37
C GLU A 494 3.59 9.89 -0.21
N ARG A 495 2.81 8.83 -0.47
CA ARG A 495 2.41 7.86 0.56
C ARG A 495 3.60 7.10 1.15
N ILE A 496 4.50 6.60 0.30
CA ILE A 496 5.71 5.88 0.75
C ILE A 496 6.60 6.80 1.58
N GLU A 497 6.76 8.06 1.18
CA GLU A 497 7.51 9.05 1.96
C GLU A 497 6.81 9.42 3.27
N ALA A 498 5.48 9.58 3.28
CA ALA A 498 4.72 9.83 4.50
C ALA A 498 4.87 8.68 5.50
N GLU A 499 4.79 7.43 5.03
CA GLU A 499 5.01 6.24 5.87
C GLU A 499 6.46 6.20 6.40
N ARG A 500 7.46 6.56 5.59
CA ARG A 500 8.87 6.69 6.04
C ARG A 500 9.02 7.77 7.12
N ARG A 501 8.41 8.95 6.93
CA ARG A 501 8.40 10.05 7.92
C ARG A 501 7.71 9.62 9.22
N GLU A 502 6.59 8.90 9.14
CA GLU A 502 5.87 8.38 10.30
C GLU A 502 6.69 7.32 11.05
N LYS A 503 7.34 6.39 10.34
CA LYS A 503 8.25 5.39 10.94
C LYS A 503 9.40 6.07 11.70
N LEU A 504 10.05 7.07 11.10
CA LEU A 504 11.09 7.86 11.78
C LEU A 504 10.55 8.61 13.00
N ALA A 505 9.38 9.24 12.91
CA ALA A 505 8.75 9.90 14.05
C ALA A 505 8.38 8.93 15.18
N LYS A 506 7.91 7.72 14.84
CA LYS A 506 7.62 6.64 15.81
C LYS A 506 8.90 6.12 16.47
N GLN A 507 9.98 5.95 15.72
CA GLN A 507 11.31 5.60 16.26
C GLN A 507 11.83 6.69 17.19
N GLN A 508 11.76 7.98 16.82
CA GLN A 508 12.16 9.08 17.70
C GLN A 508 11.35 9.13 19.00
N ARG A 509 10.03 8.88 18.95
CA ARG A 509 9.21 8.75 20.17
C ARG A 509 9.64 7.55 21.01
N ALA A 510 9.90 6.39 20.40
CA ALA A 510 10.36 5.21 21.11
C ALA A 510 11.72 5.43 21.79
N ILE A 511 12.67 6.10 21.12
CA ILE A 511 13.99 6.46 21.68
C ILE A 511 13.81 7.43 22.87
N ARG A 512 12.97 8.47 22.73
CA ARG A 512 12.67 9.40 23.84
C ARG A 512 12.03 8.67 25.03
N ASN A 513 11.03 7.83 24.79
CA ASN A 513 10.38 7.05 25.85
C ASN A 513 11.37 6.10 26.56
N ARG A 514 12.26 5.43 25.82
CA ARG A 514 13.34 4.62 26.41
C ARG A 514 14.25 5.47 27.28
N SER A 515 14.78 6.59 26.76
CA SER A 515 15.63 7.48 27.56
C SER A 515 14.95 8.03 28.81
N GLN A 516 13.63 8.25 28.78
CA GLN A 516 12.84 8.63 29.96
C GLN A 516 12.70 7.46 30.95
N GLN A 517 12.48 6.23 30.47
CA GLN A 517 12.46 5.02 31.29
C GLN A 517 13.84 4.77 31.94
N ASP A 518 14.93 4.93 31.20
CA ASP A 518 16.30 4.77 31.70
C ASP A 518 16.60 5.78 32.83
N VAL A 519 16.20 7.05 32.65
CA VAL A 519 16.30 8.08 33.70
C VAL A 519 15.44 7.76 34.92
N LEU A 520 14.21 7.25 34.74
CA LEU A 520 13.35 6.83 35.85
C LEU A 520 13.94 5.64 36.61
N LEU A 521 14.49 4.64 35.90
CA LEU A 521 15.19 3.50 36.51
C LEU A 521 16.45 3.95 37.27
N GLN A 522 17.20 4.92 36.75
CA GLN A 522 18.32 5.51 37.46
C GLN A 522 17.86 6.25 38.73
N GLN A 523 16.79 7.05 38.65
CA GLN A 523 16.21 7.72 39.82
C GLN A 523 15.69 6.72 40.88
N MET A 524 15.11 5.60 40.46
CA MET A 524 14.72 4.51 41.38
C MET A 524 15.94 3.93 42.08
N ARG A 525 16.99 3.55 41.34
CA ARG A 525 18.24 3.02 41.93
C ARG A 525 18.93 4.03 42.85
N GLU A 526 18.96 5.31 42.48
CA GLU A 526 19.49 6.38 43.34
C GLU A 526 18.65 6.55 44.61
N ARG A 527 17.32 6.41 44.52
CA ARG A 527 16.42 6.45 45.68
C ARG A 527 16.60 5.24 46.59
N GLU A 528 16.71 4.05 46.02
CA GLU A 528 17.02 2.80 46.74
C GLU A 528 18.36 2.93 47.45
N GLN A 529 19.41 3.38 46.76
CA GLN A 529 20.72 3.64 47.34
C GLN A 529 20.67 4.70 48.46
N ARG A 530 19.93 5.80 48.28
CA ARG A 530 19.73 6.80 49.35
C ARG A 530 18.97 6.23 50.54
N SER A 531 17.99 5.34 50.35
CA SER A 531 17.27 4.68 51.46
C SER A 531 18.07 3.57 52.15
N LEU A 532 19.09 3.02 51.48
CA LEU A 532 20.03 2.05 52.05
C LEU A 532 21.22 2.73 52.72
N GLN A 533 21.56 3.96 52.33
CA GLN A 533 22.39 4.85 53.13
C GLN A 533 21.61 5.23 54.39
N ALA A 534 22.24 5.08 55.56
CA ALA A 534 21.61 5.49 56.80
C ALA A 534 21.44 7.02 56.80
N ASP A 535 20.23 7.51 57.10
CA ASP A 535 19.88 8.92 57.27
C ASP A 535 20.52 9.56 58.52
N GLN A 536 21.75 9.18 58.86
CA GLN A 536 22.55 9.86 59.89
C GLN A 536 23.06 11.16 59.31
N THR A 537 22.48 12.29 59.71
CA THR A 537 23.01 13.59 59.30
C THR A 537 24.42 13.76 59.85
N CYS A 538 25.33 14.37 59.09
CA CYS A 538 26.70 14.58 59.55
C CYS A 538 26.77 15.38 60.87
N LEU A 539 25.74 16.17 61.16
CA LEU A 539 25.57 16.89 62.43
C LEU A 539 25.26 15.94 63.60
N GLU A 540 24.35 14.96 63.44
CA GLU A 540 24.08 13.95 64.47
C GLU A 540 25.32 13.08 64.74
N VAL A 541 26.06 12.72 63.69
CA VAL A 541 27.35 12.00 63.83
C VAL A 541 28.37 12.85 64.58
N GLN A 542 28.45 14.16 64.32
CA GLN A 542 29.34 15.08 65.05
C GLN A 542 28.92 15.28 66.51
N LEU A 543 27.64 15.53 66.79
CA LEU A 543 27.11 15.71 68.14
C LEU A 543 27.32 14.45 68.98
N ASN A 544 27.07 13.28 68.38
CA ASN A 544 27.28 11.99 69.02
C ASN A 544 28.74 11.51 68.93
N ALA A 545 29.69 12.23 68.30
CA ALA A 545 31.03 11.71 68.03
C ALA A 545 31.77 11.24 69.30
N ARG A 546 31.65 11.99 70.42
CA ARG A 546 32.24 11.58 71.71
C ARG A 546 31.52 10.39 72.34
N LEU A 547 30.21 10.25 72.13
CA LEU A 547 29.43 9.11 72.60
C LEU A 547 29.75 7.87 71.77
N LEU A 548 29.79 7.98 70.44
CA LEU A 548 30.19 6.94 69.50
C LEU A 548 31.65 6.50 69.73
N GLN A 549 32.57 7.44 70.01
CA GLN A 549 33.95 7.09 70.37
C GLN A 549 34.01 6.33 71.71
N LYS A 550 33.23 6.73 72.72
CA LYS A 550 33.11 5.99 73.98
C LYS A 550 32.46 4.63 73.79
N ILE A 551 31.38 4.52 73.01
CA ILE A 551 30.73 3.25 72.66
C ILE A 551 31.71 2.38 71.86
N HIS A 552 32.54 2.92 70.98
CA HIS A 552 33.53 2.15 70.24
C HIS A 552 34.67 1.68 71.15
N GLN A 553 35.14 2.50 72.10
CA GLN A 553 36.09 2.10 73.12
C GLN A 553 35.51 1.05 74.09
N GLN A 554 34.24 1.20 74.48
CA GLN A 554 33.53 0.26 75.36
C GLN A 554 33.14 -1.02 74.64
N ALA A 555 32.75 -0.97 73.36
CA ALA A 555 32.48 -2.14 72.53
C ALA A 555 33.78 -2.86 72.16
N GLY A 556 34.87 -2.12 71.90
CA GLY A 556 36.21 -2.69 71.75
C GLY A 556 36.68 -3.36 73.04
N ALA A 557 36.51 -2.72 74.20
CA ALA A 557 36.82 -3.32 75.50
C ALA A 557 35.89 -4.50 75.85
N ALA A 558 34.61 -4.45 75.47
CA ALA A 558 33.64 -5.54 75.67
C ALA A 558 33.87 -6.68 74.67
N GLN A 559 34.38 -6.42 73.47
CA GLN A 559 34.85 -7.44 72.53
C GLN A 559 36.15 -8.05 73.04
N SER A 560 37.09 -7.27 73.57
CA SER A 560 38.29 -7.82 74.24
C SER A 560 37.92 -8.66 75.46
N GLN A 561 36.98 -8.21 76.29
CA GLN A 561 36.47 -9.01 77.42
C GLN A 561 35.64 -10.21 76.97
N ALA A 562 34.90 -10.13 75.87
CA ALA A 562 34.19 -11.28 75.32
C ALA A 562 35.16 -12.30 74.72
N ASP A 563 36.22 -11.85 74.04
CA ASP A 563 37.29 -12.71 73.53
C ASP A 563 38.10 -13.32 74.69
N ASP A 564 38.36 -12.59 75.78
CA ASP A 564 38.94 -13.12 77.02
C ASP A 564 38.02 -14.14 77.69
N VAL A 565 36.71 -13.86 77.82
CA VAL A 565 35.73 -14.80 78.42
C VAL A 565 35.48 -16.01 77.52
N VAL A 566 35.52 -15.86 76.20
CA VAL A 566 35.51 -16.99 75.24
C VAL A 566 36.81 -17.79 75.34
N SER A 567 37.94 -17.15 75.61
CA SER A 567 39.22 -17.82 75.85
C SER A 567 39.23 -18.55 77.20
N GLU A 568 38.70 -17.95 78.27
CA GLU A 568 38.54 -18.58 79.59
C GLU A 568 37.52 -19.72 79.55
N THR A 569 36.40 -19.58 78.85
CA THR A 569 35.41 -20.67 78.70
C THR A 569 35.94 -21.78 77.81
N GLN A 570 36.70 -21.50 76.74
CA GLN A 570 37.42 -22.54 76.01
C GLN A 570 38.47 -23.24 76.86
N ASN A 571 39.18 -22.52 77.74
CA ASN A 571 40.17 -23.12 78.64
C ASN A 571 39.49 -23.95 79.75
N ARG A 572 38.42 -23.45 80.37
CA ARG A 572 37.59 -24.22 81.32
C ARG A 572 36.94 -25.45 80.68
N SER A 573 36.43 -25.36 79.45
CA SER A 573 35.92 -26.52 78.73
C SER A 573 37.02 -27.56 78.48
N ARG A 574 38.27 -27.14 78.21
CA ARG A 574 39.41 -28.06 78.12
C ARG A 574 39.76 -28.69 79.47
N GLU A 575 39.71 -27.93 80.56
CA GLU A 575 39.90 -28.44 81.92
C GLU A 575 38.81 -29.46 82.32
N VAL A 576 37.54 -29.18 82.00
CA VAL A 576 36.41 -30.10 82.22
C VAL A 576 36.54 -31.36 81.36
N SER A 577 36.86 -31.25 80.06
CA SER A 577 37.12 -32.42 79.22
C SER A 577 38.36 -33.22 79.65
N CYS A 578 39.36 -32.59 80.29
CA CYS A 578 40.46 -33.30 80.94
C CYS A 578 40.01 -34.01 82.24
N LEU A 579 39.10 -33.42 83.02
CA LEU A 579 38.56 -34.04 84.24
C LEU A 579 37.61 -35.21 83.94
N GLU A 580 36.79 -35.13 82.89
CA GLU A 580 35.95 -36.25 82.43
C GLU A 580 36.78 -37.47 82.00
N LEU A 581 37.95 -37.24 81.39
CA LEU A 581 38.91 -38.30 81.05
C LEU A 581 39.61 -38.94 82.28
N TYR A 582 39.74 -38.21 83.39
CA TYR A 582 40.25 -38.78 84.65
C TYR A 582 39.15 -39.41 85.53
N GLY A 583 37.88 -39.02 85.35
CA GLY A 583 36.73 -39.60 86.05
C GLY A 583 36.39 -41.03 85.62
N TYR A 584 36.65 -41.39 84.36
CA TYR A 584 36.37 -42.72 83.80
C TYR A 584 37.45 -43.79 84.07
N ALA A 585 38.48 -43.47 84.86
CA ALA A 585 39.61 -44.37 85.16
C ALA A 585 39.53 -45.05 86.55
N ARG A 586 38.34 -45.08 87.18
CA ARG A 586 38.15 -45.68 88.53
C ARG A 586 36.81 -46.41 88.72
N CYS A 587 36.59 -47.44 87.92
CA CYS A 587 35.72 -48.59 88.23
C CYS A 587 36.45 -49.88 87.81
#